data_AF-A0A1N6XS29-F1
#
_entry.id   AF-A0A1N6XS29-F1
#
_cell.length_a   1.000
_cell.length_b   1.000
_cell.length_c   1.000
_cell.angle_alpha   90.00
_cell.angle_beta   90.00
_cell.angle_gamma   90.00
#
_symmetry.space_group_name_H-M   'P 1'
#
loop_
_entity.id
_entity.type
_entity.pdbx_description
1 polymer ?
#
loop_
_entity_poly.entity_id
_entity_poly.type
_entity_poly.pdbx_seq_one_letter_code
_entity_poly.pdbx_strand_id
1 'polypeptide(L)' 'MADITYVEAHRELKGEQSLVARIKFMMMTWIERSRSRRQLAEMPEYLLRDIGLNEADRYQETNKPFWRG' A
#
# COMPACT_ATOMS: atom_id res chain seq x y z
N MET A 1 30.39 -38.20 -5.15
CA MET A 1 30.01 -37.64 -6.47
C MET A 1 28.48 -37.54 -6.54
N ALA A 2 27.87 -36.73 -5.67
CA ALA A 2 26.42 -36.47 -5.62
C ALA A 2 26.09 -35.29 -4.66
N ASP A 3 26.82 -34.17 -4.72
CA ASP A 3 26.62 -33.08 -3.75
C ASP A 3 26.64 -31.66 -4.38
N ILE A 4 26.54 -31.56 -5.71
CA ILE A 4 26.57 -30.26 -6.42
C ILE A 4 25.21 -29.95 -7.06
N THR A 5 24.42 -30.97 -7.39
CA THR A 5 23.15 -30.78 -8.12
C THR A 5 21.99 -30.28 -7.24
N TYR A 6 22.05 -30.41 -5.91
CA TYR A 6 20.94 -30.01 -5.04
C TYR A 6 20.95 -28.51 -4.66
N VAL A 7 22.10 -27.85 -4.75
CA VAL A 7 22.27 -26.46 -4.27
C VAL A 7 21.87 -25.42 -5.32
N GLU A 8 21.80 -25.79 -6.60
CA GLU A 8 21.56 -24.85 -7.71
C GLU A 8 20.06 -24.62 -8.02
N ALA A 9 19.17 -25.50 -7.56
CA ALA A 9 17.74 -25.42 -7.87
C ALA A 9 16.97 -24.28 -7.17
N HIS A 10 17.59 -23.58 -6.21
CA HIS A 10 16.95 -22.50 -5.46
C HIS A 10 17.38 -21.07 -5.85
N ARG A 11 18.20 -20.89 -6.91
CA ARG A 11 18.75 -19.57 -7.26
C ARG A 11 17.93 -18.72 -8.23
N GLU A 12 16.96 -19.28 -8.96
CA GLU A 12 16.34 -18.58 -10.11
C GLU A 12 14.90 -18.08 -9.92
N LEU A 13 14.36 -18.06 -8.71
CA LEU A 13 13.04 -17.44 -8.45
C LEU A 13 13.14 -16.05 -7.82
N LYS A 14 14.23 -15.32 -8.09
CA LYS A 14 14.44 -13.94 -7.66
C LYS A 14 14.67 -13.03 -8.86
N GLY A 15 13.64 -12.29 -9.25
CA GLY A 15 13.69 -11.28 -10.32
C GLY A 15 13.23 -11.91 -11.62
N GLU A 16 12.01 -11.68 -12.07
CA GLU A 16 11.50 -10.36 -12.38
C GLU A 16 10.08 -10.20 -11.83
N GLN A 17 9.83 -9.20 -10.98
CA GLN A 17 8.46 -8.79 -10.72
C GLN A 17 7.91 -8.25 -12.04
N SER A 18 7.11 -9.08 -12.71
CA SER A 18 6.43 -8.75 -13.97
C SER A 18 5.89 -7.32 -13.91
N LEU A 19 6.04 -6.56 -15.00
CA LEU A 19 5.48 -5.22 -15.11
C LEU A 19 3.98 -5.21 -14.73
N VAL A 20 3.26 -6.29 -15.09
CA VAL A 20 1.87 -6.51 -14.71
C VAL A 20 1.70 -6.62 -13.20
N ALA A 21 2.57 -7.37 -12.51
CA ALA A 21 2.55 -7.49 -11.05
C ALA A 21 2.82 -6.13 -10.36
N ARG A 22 3.74 -5.32 -10.91
CA ARG A 22 4.04 -3.97 -10.40
C ARG A 22 2.86 -3.03 -10.57
N ILE A 23 2.23 -3.01 -11.75
CA ILE A 23 1.04 -2.21 -12.02
C ILE A 23 -0.12 -2.66 -11.12
N LYS A 24 -0.32 -3.97 -10.96
CA LYS A 24 -1.33 -4.53 -10.05
C LYS A 24 -1.11 -4.06 -8.61
N PHE A 25 0.13 -4.14 -8.11
CA PHE A 25 0.46 -3.67 -6.77
C PHE A 25 0.16 -2.18 -6.59
N MET A 26 0.58 -1.35 -7.55
CA MET A 26 0.32 0.09 -7.53
C MET A 26 -1.18 0.41 -7.51
N MET A 27 -1.97 -0.28 -8.33
CA MET A 27 -3.44 -0.14 -8.32
C MET A 27 -4.05 -0.56 -6.98
N MET A 28 -3.60 -1.68 -6.41
CA MET A 28 -4.08 -2.11 -5.09
C MET A 28 -3.77 -1.07 -4.00
N THR A 29 -2.57 -0.49 -4.02
CA THR A 29 -2.19 0.61 -3.11
C THR A 29 -3.12 1.82 -3.28
N TRP A 30 -3.45 2.21 -4.50
CA TRP A 30 -4.37 3.34 -4.74
C TRP A 30 -5.80 3.05 -4.27
N ILE A 31 -6.29 1.82 -4.48
CA ILE A 31 -7.61 1.39 -3.98
C ILE A 31 -7.65 1.44 -2.45
N GLU A 32 -6.62 0.93 -1.79
CA GLU A 32 -6.51 0.94 -0.33
C GLU A 32 -6.50 2.38 0.21
N ARG A 33 -5.65 3.25 -0.35
CA ARG A 33 -5.60 4.67 0.02
C ARG A 33 -6.94 5.37 -0.17
N SER A 34 -7.62 5.12 -1.29
CA SER A 34 -8.94 5.69 -1.54
C SER A 34 -9.96 5.26 -0.48
N ARG A 35 -9.93 3.99 -0.06
CA ARG A 35 -10.80 3.48 1.00
C ARG A 35 -10.46 4.11 2.35
N SER A 36 -9.19 4.17 2.73
CA SER A 36 -8.74 4.78 3.99
C SER A 36 -9.11 6.27 4.06
N ARG A 37 -8.93 7.03 2.97
CA ARG A 37 -9.33 8.44 2.93
C ARG A 37 -10.83 8.63 3.06
N ARG A 38 -11.63 7.74 2.45
CA ARG A 38 -13.08 7.78 2.63
C ARG A 38 -13.49 7.48 4.07
N GLN A 39 -12.88 6.47 4.70
CA GLN A 39 -13.11 6.16 6.11
C GLN A 39 -12.71 7.34 7.01
N LEU A 40 -11.59 7.99 6.72
CA LEU A 40 -11.15 9.19 7.45
C LEU A 40 -12.11 10.37 7.23
N ALA A 41 -12.68 10.52 6.04
CA ALA A 41 -13.68 11.54 5.72
C ALA A 41 -15.00 11.33 6.48
N GLU A 42 -15.40 10.09 6.66
CA GLU A 42 -16.62 9.68 7.37
C GLU A 42 -16.41 9.52 8.88
N MET A 43 -15.17 9.69 9.38
CA MET A 43 -14.82 9.49 10.78
C MET A 43 -15.38 10.61 11.68
N PRO A 44 -16.09 10.26 12.78
CA PRO A 44 -16.56 11.22 13.78
C PRO A 44 -15.43 12.05 14.39
N GLU A 45 -15.70 13.31 14.73
CA GLU A 45 -14.71 14.25 15.26
C GLU A 45 -14.00 13.74 16.53
N TYR A 46 -14.73 13.09 17.44
CA TYR A 46 -14.15 12.58 18.68
C TYR A 46 -13.11 11.48 18.45
N LEU A 47 -13.27 10.63 17.41
CA LEU A 47 -12.29 9.61 17.06
C LEU A 47 -11.05 10.22 16.41
N LEU A 48 -11.20 11.29 15.64
CA LEU A 48 -10.05 12.02 15.10
C LEU A 48 -9.19 12.56 16.24
N ARG A 49 -9.82 13.15 17.26
CA ARG A 49 -9.12 13.65 18.44
C ARG A 49 -8.40 12.55 19.23
N ASP A 50 -9.00 11.35 19.31
CA ASP A 50 -8.39 10.19 19.96
C ASP A 50 -7.09 9.74 19.28
N ILE A 51 -7.05 9.79 17.94
CA ILE A 51 -5.84 9.51 17.15
C ILE A 51 -4.94 10.75 16.95
N GLY A 52 -5.25 11.87 17.62
CA GLY A 52 -4.46 13.10 17.59
C GLY A 52 -4.59 13.94 16.31
N LEU A 53 -5.61 13.69 15.48
CA LEU A 53 -5.90 14.46 14.28
C LEU A 53 -7.00 15.50 14.53
N ASN A 54 -6.96 16.60 13.77
CA ASN A 54 -8.01 17.59 13.73
C ASN A 54 -8.73 17.65 12.37
N GLU A 55 -9.75 18.49 12.28
CA GLU A 55 -10.52 18.77 11.06
C GLU A 55 -9.64 19.20 9.86
N ALA A 56 -8.63 20.03 10.11
CA ALA A 56 -7.72 20.51 9.07
C ALA A 56 -6.84 19.38 8.55
N ASP A 57 -6.34 18.50 9.42
CA ASP A 57 -5.57 17.31 9.03
C ASP A 57 -6.42 16.37 8.16
N ARG A 58 -7.68 16.13 8.55
CA ARG A 58 -8.63 15.37 7.75
C ARG A 58 -8.80 15.99 6.37
N TYR A 59 -9.05 17.30 6.31
CA TYR A 59 -9.24 18.01 5.05
C TYR A 59 -8.00 17.93 4.16
N GLN A 60 -6.79 18.02 4.72
CA GLN A 60 -5.56 17.86 3.94
C GLN A 60 -5.42 16.44 3.40
N GLU A 61 -5.67 15.42 4.22
CA GLU A 61 -5.50 14.03 3.82
C GLU A 61 -6.56 13.59 2.80
N THR A 62 -7.82 14.01 2.95
CA THR A 62 -8.90 13.63 2.04
C THR A 62 -8.79 14.30 0.67
N ASN A 63 -8.21 15.51 0.59
CA ASN A 63 -8.00 16.23 -0.66
C ASN A 63 -6.74 15.82 -1.44
N LYS A 64 -5.88 14.96 -0.87
CA LYS A 64 -4.74 14.45 -1.61
C LYS A 64 -5.22 13.66 -2.85
N PRO A 65 -4.60 13.84 -4.03
CA PRO A 65 -4.90 13.02 -5.19
C PRO A 65 -4.66 11.53 -4.93
N PHE A 66 -5.44 10.64 -5.56
CA PHE A 66 -5.39 9.19 -5.31
C PHE A 66 -4.02 8.56 -5.58
N TRP A 67 -3.23 9.14 -6.49
CA TRP A 67 -1.90 8.66 -6.85
C TRP A 67 -0.82 9.07 -5.85
N ARG A 68 -1.10 10.06 -4.98
CA ARG A 68 -0.12 10.62 -4.04
C ARG A 68 -0.29 10.00 -2.65
N GLY A 69 0.76 9.31 -2.21
CA GLY A 69 0.94 8.94 -0.80
C GLY A 69 1.32 10.17 0.01
#